data_AF-A0A1X0Q9F8-F1
#
_entry.id   AF-A0A1X0Q9F8-F1
#
_cell.length_a   1.000
_cell.length_b   1.000
_cell.length_c   1.000
_cell.angle_alpha   90.00
_cell.angle_beta   90.00
_cell.angle_gamma   90.00
#
_symmetry.space_group_name_H-M   'P 1'
#
loop_
_entity.id
_entity.type
_entity.pdbx_description
1 polymer ?
#
loop_
_entity_poly.entity_id
_entity_poly.type
_entity_poly.pdbx_seq_one_letter_code
_entity_poly.pdbx_strand_id
1 'polypeptide(L)' 'MTKKIDDYVKVLIEDDLKTEMSQREIAIKRGVSKSFVNKINIKLQKNISLGRKYGSGRK' A
#
# COMPACT_ATOMS: atom_id res chain seq x y z
N MET A 1 16.50 3.65 10.47
CA MET A 1 16.29 4.24 9.12
C MET A 1 14.94 3.81 8.59
N THR A 2 13.92 4.66 8.69
CA THR A 2 12.64 4.45 8.01
C THR A 2 12.88 4.67 6.52
N LYS A 3 13.08 3.58 5.76
CA LYS A 3 12.99 3.64 4.30
C LYS A 3 11.61 4.22 3.99
N LYS A 4 11.55 5.48 3.54
CA LYS A 4 10.31 6.07 3.04
C LYS A 4 9.91 5.19 1.86
N ILE A 5 8.90 4.35 2.08
CA ILE A 5 8.35 3.55 0.99
C ILE A 5 7.71 4.53 0.04
N ASP A 6 8.20 4.52 -1.20
CA ASP A 6 7.76 5.40 -2.26
C ASP A 6 6.24 5.27 -2.43
N ASP A 7 5.55 6.40 -2.53
CA ASP A 7 4.11 6.43 -2.77
C ASP A 7 3.78 5.73 -4.10
N TYR A 8 4.73 5.68 -5.04
CA TYR A 8 4.64 4.89 -6.25
C TYR A 8 4.44 3.38 -5.99
N VAL A 9 5.18 2.81 -5.04
CA VAL A 9 5.06 1.38 -4.69
C VAL A 9 3.68 1.07 -4.09
N LYS A 10 3.07 2.02 -3.39
CA LYS A 10 1.71 1.84 -2.84
C LYS A 10 0.68 1.75 -3.95
N VAL A 11 0.69 2.68 -4.91
CA VAL A 11 -0.25 2.70 -6.06
C VAL A 11 -0.16 1.39 -6.84
N LEU A 12 1.06 0.92 -7.09
CA LEU A 12 1.30 -0.34 -7.78
C LEU A 12 0.75 -1.57 -7.04
N ILE A 13 0.83 -1.59 -5.70
CA ILE A 13 0.23 -2.66 -4.88
C ILE A 13 -1.30 -2.57 -4.89
N GLU A 14 -1.88 -1.37 -4.92
CA GLU A 14 -3.34 -1.20 -5.01
C GLU A 14 -3.88 -1.76 -6.33
N ASP A 15 -3.22 -1.46 -7.45
CA ASP A 15 -3.65 -1.98 -8.75
C ASP A 15 -3.48 -3.50 -8.84
N ASP A 16 -2.36 -4.04 -8.33
CA ASP A 16 -2.16 -5.48 -8.28
C ASP A 16 -3.24 -6.17 -7.40
N LEU A 17 -3.65 -5.56 -6.27
CA LEU A 17 -4.72 -6.08 -5.41
C LEU A 17 -6.11 -6.06 -6.07
N LYS A 18 -6.36 -5.12 -6.99
CA LYS A 18 -7.61 -5.09 -7.78
C LYS A 18 -7.66 -6.18 -8.84
N THR A 19 -6.50 -6.66 -9.30
CA THR A 19 -6.39 -7.74 -10.30
C THR A 19 -6.50 -9.16 -9.71
N GLU A 20 -7.04 -9.30 -8.49
CA GLU A 20 -7.21 -10.58 -7.78
C GLU A 20 -5.92 -11.39 -7.54
N MET A 21 -4.74 -10.80 -7.71
CA MET A 21 -3.47 -11.47 -7.38
C MET A 21 -3.37 -11.77 -5.89
N SER A 22 -2.70 -12.88 -5.54
CA SER A 22 -2.46 -13.19 -4.15
C SER A 22 -1.48 -12.19 -3.52
N GLN A 23 -1.70 -11.83 -2.25
CA GLN A 23 -0.80 -10.93 -1.54
C GLN A 23 0.66 -11.42 -1.51
N ARG A 24 0.87 -12.74 -1.62
CA ARG A 24 2.19 -13.35 -1.64
C ARG A 24 2.91 -13.09 -2.96
N GLU A 25 2.22 -13.22 -4.08
CA GLU A 25 2.76 -12.90 -5.40
C GLU A 25 3.09 -11.42 -5.52
N ILE A 26 2.20 -10.55 -5.04
CA ILE A 26 2.42 -9.10 -5.03
C ILE A 26 3.66 -8.73 -4.21
N ALA A 27 3.82 -9.37 -3.04
CA ALA A 27 4.99 -9.15 -2.20
C ALA A 27 6.31 -9.51 -2.91
N ILE A 28 6.34 -10.65 -3.62
CA ILE A 28 7.49 -11.08 -4.41
C ILE A 28 7.72 -10.13 -5.59
N LYS A 29 6.68 -9.83 -6.37
CA LYS A 29 6.72 -8.96 -7.56
C LYS A 29 7.24 -7.55 -7.24
N ARG A 30 6.85 -7.00 -6.09
CA ARG A 30 7.20 -5.63 -5.68
C ARG A 30 8.38 -5.55 -4.71
N GLY A 31 8.96 -6.68 -4.32
CA GLY A 31 10.08 -6.72 -3.36
C GLY A 31 9.72 -6.16 -1.98
N VAL A 32 8.46 -6.32 -1.56
CA VAL A 32 7.96 -5.84 -0.26
C VAL A 32 7.56 -7.01 0.64
N SER A 33 7.42 -6.75 1.93
CA SER A 33 6.92 -7.76 2.84
C SER A 33 5.42 -8.01 2.63
N LYS A 34 4.99 -9.27 2.81
CA LYS A 34 3.55 -9.62 2.79
C LYS A 34 2.74 -8.79 3.78
N SER A 35 3.31 -8.51 4.96
CA SER A 35 2.69 -7.67 5.98
C SER A 35 2.45 -6.23 5.49
N PHE A 36 3.31 -5.70 4.62
CA PHE A 36 3.12 -4.39 4.02
C PHE A 36 1.96 -4.39 3.02
N VAL A 37 1.89 -5.40 2.14
CA VAL A 37 0.76 -5.61 1.22
C VAL A 37 -0.56 -5.74 1.99
N ASN A 38 -0.57 -6.53 3.08
CA ASN A 38 -1.77 -6.70 3.90
C ASN A 38 -2.24 -5.40 4.56
N LYS A 39 -1.30 -4.54 5.02
CA LYS A 39 -1.64 -3.21 5.55
C LYS A 39 -2.31 -2.32 4.50
N ILE A 40 -1.87 -2.40 3.25
CA ILE A 40 -2.49 -1.68 2.13
C ILE A 40 -3.87 -2.25 1.85
N ASN A 41 -4.01 -3.57 1.77
CA ASN A 41 -5.29 -4.24 1.54
C ASN A 41 -6.34 -3.87 2.59
N ILE A 42 -5.97 -3.87 3.88
CA ILE A 42 -6.88 -3.47 4.97
C ILE A 42 -7.33 -2.02 4.82
N LYS A 43 -6.44 -1.12 4.39
CA LYS A 43 -6.79 0.30 4.18
C LYS A 43 -7.71 0.49 2.97
N LEU A 44 -7.45 -0.23 1.88
CA LEU A 44 -8.32 -0.28 0.70
C LEU A 44 -9.73 -0.76 1.08
N GLN A 45 -9.85 -1.89 1.78
CA GLN A 45 -11.15 -2.42 2.23
C GLN A 45 -11.90 -1.44 3.13
N LYS A 46 -11.19 -0.64 3.92
CA LYS A 46 -11.78 0.39 4.80
C LYS A 46 -12.04 1.72 4.10
N ASN A 47 -11.77 1.84 2.78
CA ASN A 47 -11.78 3.11 2.03
C ASN A 47 -10.97 4.23 2.71
N ILE A 48 -9.90 3.86 3.45
CA ILE A 48 -9.02 4.81 4.12
C ILE A 48 -7.93 5.23 3.14
N SER A 49 -7.77 6.53 2.94
CA SER A 49 -6.73 7.07 2.06
C SER A 49 -5.33 6.59 2.50
N LEU A 50 -4.57 5.98 1.57
CA LEU A 50 -3.20 5.54 1.84
C LEU A 50 -2.22 6.70 2.07
N GLY A 51 -2.56 7.89 1.59
CA GLY A 51 -1.83 9.14 1.81
C GLY A 51 -2.37 9.95 2.99
N ARG A 52 -1.51 10.80 3.57
CA ARG A 52 -2.00 11.98 4.31
C ARG A 52 -2.83 12.79 3.32
N LYS A 53 -4.05 13.20 3.68
CA LYS A 53 -4.69 14.32 2.98
C LYS A 53 -3.70 15.50 3.04
N TYR A 54 -3.13 15.90 1.92
CA TYR A 54 -2.44 17.18 1.82
C TYR A 54 -3.47 18.24 2.22
N GLY A 55 -3.32 18.81 3.43
CA GLY A 55 -4.29 19.74 4.01
C GLY A 55 -4.97 19.30 5.33
N SER A 56 -4.76 18.07 5.84
CA SER A 56 -5.18 17.77 7.22
C SER A 56 -4.20 18.43 8.18
N GLY A 57 -4.43 19.69 8.52
CA GLY A 57 -3.60 20.54 9.38
C GLY A 57 -3.39 19.98 10.78
N ARG A 58 -2.54 18.95 10.91
CA ARG A 58 -1.83 18.68 12.16
C ARG A 58 -0.56 19.53 12.13
N LYS A 59 -0.67 20.69 12.78
CA LYS A 59 0.48 21.36 13.40
C LYS A 59 1.11 20.41 14.42
#